data_AF-A0A0X3VNS6-F1
#
_entry.id   AF-A0A0X3VNS6-F1
#
_cell.length_a   1.000
_cell.length_b   1.000
_cell.length_c   1.000
_cell.angle_alpha   90.00
_cell.angle_beta   90.00
_cell.angle_gamma   90.00
#
_symmetry.space_group_name_H-M   'P 1'
#
loop_
_entity.id
_entity.type
_entity.pdbx_description
1 polymer ?
#
loop_
_entity_poly.entity_id
_entity_poly.type
_entity_poly.pdbx_seq_one_letter_code
_entity_poly.pdbx_strand_id
1 'polypeptide(L)'
;MNRYIPPTSVAPFRAQYRLRLVVGTHSARHIRAIARSLLDEWAMPELADAVELGVTELVANVVRHVPDRRCKVLLLRQEGAVRVEVIDGSRQLPVPSAELSTSAEGGRGLLLLAAVADKWGVDPVSGGGKAVWFECWCGST
;
A
#
# COMPACT_ATOMS: atom_id res chain seq x y z
N MET A 1 35.44 13.86 36.29
CA MET A 1 34.63 14.49 35.24
C MET A 1 33.93 13.39 34.46
N ASN A 2 32.72 13.01 34.87
CA ASN A 2 31.97 11.96 34.17
C ASN A 2 31.25 12.59 32.98
N ARG A 3 31.67 12.23 31.76
CA ARG A 3 30.96 12.58 30.53
C ARG A 3 29.66 11.80 30.50
N TYR A 4 28.54 12.51 30.58
CA TYR A 4 27.25 11.99 30.19
C TYR A 4 27.29 11.72 28.68
N ILE A 5 27.28 10.44 28.30
CA ILE A 5 27.02 10.01 26.93
C ILE A 5 25.51 9.76 26.90
N PRO A 6 24.71 10.57 26.18
CA PRO A 6 23.30 10.26 26.03
C PRO A 6 23.16 8.89 25.36
N PRO A 7 22.16 8.08 25.71
CA PRO A 7 21.89 6.86 24.97
C PRO A 7 21.56 7.27 23.53
N THR A 8 22.47 7.01 22.60
CA THR A 8 22.16 6.96 21.18
C THR A 8 21.26 5.73 20.97
N SER A 9 19.97 5.91 21.24
CA SER A 9 18.88 5.02 20.81
C SER A 9 18.20 5.75 19.65
N VAL A 10 17.88 5.14 18.51
CA VAL A 10 17.18 3.87 18.37
C VAL A 10 17.50 3.27 16.99
N ALA A 11 17.51 1.94 16.87
CA ALA A 11 17.40 1.24 15.60
C ALA A 11 16.25 1.83 14.72
N PRO A 12 16.31 1.76 13.38
CA PRO A 12 15.34 2.45 12.54
C PRO A 12 13.92 2.02 12.87
N PHE A 13 12.99 2.99 12.96
CA PHE A 13 11.56 2.79 13.22
C PHE A 13 10.92 1.88 12.16
N ARG A 14 11.11 0.56 12.26
CA ARG A 14 10.51 -0.43 11.36
C ARG A 14 9.23 -0.96 11.97
N ALA A 15 8.23 -0.09 12.09
CA ALA A 15 6.87 -0.57 12.30
C ALA A 15 6.38 -1.14 10.95
N GLN A 16 6.15 -2.45 10.91
CA GLN A 16 5.61 -3.14 9.75
C GLN A 16 4.39 -3.95 10.15
N TYR A 17 3.37 -3.96 9.29
CA TYR A 17 2.20 -4.81 9.46
C TYR A 17 1.98 -5.65 8.20
N ARG A 18 1.79 -6.96 8.38
CA ARG A 18 1.62 -7.90 7.26
C ARG A 18 0.37 -8.74 7.44
N LEU A 19 -0.45 -8.78 6.41
CA LEU A 19 -1.63 -9.63 6.32
C LEU A 19 -1.51 -10.55 5.11
N ARG A 20 -1.90 -11.81 5.25
CA ARG A 20 -2.10 -12.72 4.11
C ARG A 20 -3.56 -13.11 4.10
N LEU A 21 -4.22 -13.00 2.95
CA LEU A 21 -5.63 -13.26 2.85
C LEU A 21 -6.05 -13.65 1.44
N VAL A 22 -7.23 -14.25 1.34
CA VAL A 22 -8.00 -14.33 0.10
C VAL A 22 -8.92 -13.12 0.10
N VAL A 23 -8.77 -12.21 -0.87
CA VAL A 23 -9.57 -10.98 -0.91
C VAL A 23 -10.94 -11.22 -1.52
N GLY A 24 -11.95 -10.58 -0.94
CA GLY A 24 -13.30 -10.45 -1.47
C GLY A 24 -13.76 -8.99 -1.43
N THR A 25 -15.01 -8.76 -1.83
CA THR A 25 -15.62 -7.41 -1.91
C THR A 25 -15.56 -6.62 -0.59
N HIS A 26 -15.57 -7.30 0.55
CA HIS A 26 -15.51 -6.66 1.87
C HIS A 26 -14.10 -6.50 2.45
N SER A 27 -13.08 -7.13 1.83
CA SER A 27 -11.72 -7.13 2.36
C SER A 27 -11.11 -5.73 2.39
N ALA A 28 -11.39 -4.90 1.37
CA ALA A 28 -10.89 -3.53 1.30
C ALA A 28 -11.30 -2.71 2.53
N ARG A 29 -12.56 -2.83 2.99
CA ARG A 29 -13.05 -2.12 4.17
C ARG A 29 -12.25 -2.48 5.43
N HIS A 30 -11.96 -3.76 5.63
CA HIS A 30 -11.20 -4.21 6.80
C HIS A 30 -9.75 -3.75 6.73
N ILE A 31 -9.12 -3.82 5.55
CA ILE A 31 -7.73 -3.37 5.39
C ILE A 31 -7.62 -1.86 5.59
N ARG A 32 -8.59 -1.07 5.10
CA ARG A 32 -8.65 0.39 5.37
C ARG A 32 -8.72 0.70 6.86
N ALA A 33 -9.62 0.04 7.59
CA ALA A 33 -9.74 0.24 9.04
C ALA A 33 -8.42 -0.08 9.77
N ILE A 34 -7.75 -1.17 9.38
CA ILE A 34 -6.42 -1.52 9.90
C ILE A 34 -5.38 -0.45 9.54
N ALA A 35 -5.36 0.00 8.29
CA ALA A 35 -4.42 1.02 7.82
C ALA A 35 -4.59 2.34 8.60
N ARG A 36 -5.83 2.81 8.80
CA ARG A 36 -6.12 4.01 9.60
C ARG A 36 -5.62 3.87 11.03
N SER A 37 -5.95 2.77 11.71
CA SER A 37 -5.48 2.53 13.08
C SER A 37 -3.94 2.49 13.18
N LEU A 38 -3.26 1.91 12.20
CA LEU A 38 -1.80 1.89 12.16
C LEU A 38 -1.21 3.28 11.91
N LEU A 39 -1.83 4.08 11.04
CA LEU A 39 -1.40 5.46 10.78
C LEU A 39 -1.57 6.35 12.01
N ASP A 40 -2.67 6.17 12.76
CA ASP A 40 -2.87 6.83 14.05
C ASP A 40 -1.76 6.42 15.05
N GLU A 41 -1.45 5.12 15.14
CA GLU A 41 -0.36 4.60 16.00
C GLU A 41 1.02 5.13 15.56
N TRP A 42 1.23 5.33 14.26
CA TRP A 42 2.49 5.83 13.71
C TRP A 42 2.61 7.35 13.72
N ALA A 43 1.60 8.05 14.23
CA ALA A 43 1.48 9.50 14.25
C ALA A 43 1.57 10.12 12.85
N MET A 44 0.87 9.50 11.88
CA MET A 44 0.73 9.96 10.49
C MET A 44 -0.74 9.96 10.01
N PRO A 45 -1.72 10.45 10.80
CA PRO A 45 -3.14 10.38 10.45
C PRO A 45 -3.50 11.12 9.16
N GLU A 46 -2.74 12.13 8.77
CA GLU A 46 -2.91 12.91 7.55
C GLU A 46 -2.77 12.09 6.26
N LEU A 47 -2.09 10.94 6.32
CA LEU A 47 -1.93 10.04 5.18
C LEU A 47 -3.12 9.08 5.00
N ALA A 48 -4.07 9.07 5.95
CA ALA A 48 -5.13 8.06 5.99
C ALA A 48 -5.93 7.99 4.70
N ASP A 49 -6.40 9.12 4.17
CA ASP A 49 -7.28 9.12 3.01
C ASP A 49 -6.56 8.64 1.73
N ALA A 50 -5.31 9.07 1.53
CA ALA A 50 -4.48 8.64 0.41
C ALA A 50 -4.16 7.13 0.50
N VAL A 51 -3.75 6.67 1.67
CA VAL A 51 -3.45 5.25 1.92
C VAL A 51 -4.70 4.38 1.75
N GLU A 52 -5.83 4.81 2.27
CA GLU A 52 -7.10 4.10 2.16
C GLU A 52 -7.59 3.94 0.73
N LEU A 53 -7.45 5.00 -0.08
CA LEU A 53 -7.76 4.95 -1.51
C LEU A 53 -6.82 3.98 -2.23
N GLY A 54 -5.51 4.12 -2.03
CA GLY A 54 -4.52 3.26 -2.67
C GLY A 54 -4.69 1.78 -2.32
N VAL A 55 -4.96 1.48 -1.05
CA VAL A 55 -5.31 0.11 -0.60
C VAL A 55 -6.55 -0.41 -1.32
N THR A 56 -7.58 0.41 -1.46
CA THR A 56 -8.83 0.01 -2.11
C THR A 56 -8.58 -0.36 -3.57
N GLU A 57 -7.82 0.45 -4.30
CA GLU A 57 -7.51 0.19 -5.71
C GLU A 57 -6.62 -1.04 -5.89
N LEU A 58 -5.59 -1.22 -5.05
CA LEU A 58 -4.73 -2.41 -5.13
C LEU A 58 -5.49 -3.69 -4.79
N VAL A 59 -6.36 -3.68 -3.77
CA VAL A 59 -7.20 -4.84 -3.42
C VAL A 59 -8.21 -5.12 -4.53
N ALA A 60 -8.83 -4.10 -5.11
CA ALA A 60 -9.75 -4.26 -6.24
C ALA A 60 -9.04 -4.89 -7.46
N ASN A 61 -7.79 -4.49 -7.74
CA ASN A 61 -6.99 -5.09 -8.79
C ASN A 61 -6.73 -6.59 -8.55
N VAL A 62 -6.44 -6.99 -7.30
CA VAL A 62 -6.31 -8.42 -6.97
C VAL A 62 -7.63 -9.16 -7.20
N VAL A 63 -8.76 -8.61 -6.74
CA VAL A 63 -10.08 -9.24 -6.93
C VAL A 63 -10.43 -9.44 -8.41
N ARG A 64 -10.07 -8.46 -9.26
CA ARG A 64 -10.38 -8.48 -10.69
C ARG A 64 -9.44 -9.36 -11.51
N HIS A 65 -8.14 -9.37 -11.20
CA HIS A 65 -7.11 -9.91 -12.08
C HIS A 65 -6.37 -11.15 -11.55
N VAL A 66 -6.60 -11.54 -10.29
CA VAL A 66 -5.93 -12.69 -9.68
C VAL A 66 -6.95 -13.81 -9.46
N PRO A 67 -6.87 -14.93 -10.23
CA PRO A 67 -7.90 -15.97 -10.21
C PRO A 67 -8.18 -16.59 -8.83
N ASP A 68 -7.14 -16.83 -8.03
CA ASP A 68 -7.27 -17.40 -6.68
C ASP A 68 -7.49 -16.33 -5.58
N ARG A 69 -7.45 -15.04 -5.96
CA ARG A 69 -7.61 -13.86 -5.10
C ARG A 69 -6.70 -13.87 -3.87
N ARG A 70 -5.59 -14.61 -3.90
CA ARG A 70 -4.63 -14.65 -2.79
C ARG A 70 -3.67 -13.49 -2.93
N CYS A 71 -3.53 -12.70 -1.86
CA CYS A 71 -2.48 -11.71 -1.78
C CYS A 71 -1.89 -11.59 -0.37
N LYS A 72 -0.77 -10.88 -0.30
CA LYS A 72 -0.19 -10.38 0.95
C LYS A 72 -0.25 -8.86 0.89
N VAL A 73 -0.72 -8.24 1.96
CA VAL A 73 -0.68 -6.79 2.14
C VAL A 73 0.39 -6.48 3.18
N LEU A 74 1.25 -5.52 2.89
CA LEU A 74 2.30 -5.06 3.76
C LEU A 74 2.19 -3.54 3.90
N LEU A 75 2.13 -3.04 5.13
CA LEU A 75 2.28 -1.63 5.44
C LEU A 75 3.62 -1.45 6.15
N LEU A 76 4.44 -0.54 5.66
CA LEU A 76 5.76 -0.23 6.16
C LEU A 76 5.80 1.26 6.53
N ARG A 77 6.05 1.53 7.81
CA ARG A 77 6.46 2.87 8.23
C ARG A 77 7.89 3.11 7.76
N GLN A 78 8.09 4.26 7.12
CA GLN A 78 9.39 4.80 6.77
C GLN A 78 9.58 6.16 7.48
N GLU A 79 10.77 6.74 7.35
CA GLU A 79 11.03 8.08 7.88
C GLU A 79 10.21 9.11 7.08
N GLY A 80 9.18 9.67 7.72
CA GLY A 80 8.29 10.66 7.10
C GLY A 80 7.36 10.12 6.01
N ALA A 81 7.23 8.80 5.85
CA ALA A 81 6.39 8.21 4.82
C ALA A 81 5.80 6.86 5.23
N VAL A 82 4.78 6.42 4.50
CA VAL A 82 4.24 5.06 4.57
C VAL A 82 4.27 4.42 3.20
N ARG A 83 4.84 3.22 3.12
CA ARG A 83 4.81 2.36 1.94
C ARG A 83 3.80 1.25 2.13
N VAL A 84 2.95 1.04 1.14
CA VAL A 84 2.01 -0.08 1.10
C VAL A 84 2.36 -0.97 -0.09
N GLU A 85 2.41 -2.28 0.14
CA GLU A 85 2.64 -3.27 -0.90
C GLU A 85 1.52 -4.31 -0.91
N VAL A 86 1.04 -4.64 -2.10
CA VAL A 86 0.14 -5.77 -2.35
C VAL A 86 0.83 -6.75 -3.27
N ILE A 87 1.13 -7.92 -2.72
CA ILE A 87 1.84 -8.99 -3.39
C ILE A 87 0.85 -10.07 -3.81
N ASP A 88 0.76 -10.36 -5.10
CA ASP A 88 -0.10 -11.40 -5.65
C ASP A 88 0.69 -12.38 -6.54
N GLY A 89 0.09 -13.54 -6.83
CA GLY A 89 0.72 -14.59 -7.63
C GLY A 89 0.67 -14.36 -9.15
N SER A 90 0.01 -13.30 -9.62
CA SER A 90 -0.12 -13.02 -11.05
C SER A 90 1.12 -12.31 -11.60
N ARG A 91 1.63 -12.80 -12.72
CA ARG A 91 2.72 -12.16 -13.49
C ARG A 91 2.22 -11.03 -14.40
N GLN A 92 0.90 -10.87 -14.52
CA GLN A 92 0.32 -9.81 -15.33
C GLN A 92 0.57 -8.47 -14.62
N LEU A 93 1.32 -7.59 -15.27
CA LEU A 93 1.53 -6.23 -14.79
C LEU A 93 0.20 -5.46 -14.85
N PRO A 94 -0.07 -4.58 -13.86
CA PRO A 94 -1.17 -3.63 -13.96
C PRO A 94 -0.93 -2.74 -15.17
N VAL A 95 -1.81 -2.78 -16.17
CA VAL A 95 -1.72 -1.90 -17.34
C VAL A 95 -2.56 -0.66 -17.07
N PRO A 96 -1.99 0.56 -17.07
CA PRO A 96 -2.77 1.78 -17.07
C PRO A 96 -3.66 1.78 -18.32
N SER A 97 -4.96 1.61 -18.14
CA SER A 97 -5.89 1.57 -19.28
C SER A 97 -6.31 3.00 -19.62
N ALA A 98 -5.80 3.53 -20.74
CA ALA A 98 -6.21 4.82 -21.29
C ALA A 98 -7.59 4.75 -21.99
N GLU A 99 -8.09 3.54 -22.28
CA GLU A 99 -9.40 3.33 -22.90
C GLU A 99 -10.52 3.40 -21.86
N LEU A 100 -11.00 4.63 -21.67
CA LEU A 100 -12.20 4.95 -20.90
C LEU A 100 -13.43 4.52 -21.71
N SER A 101 -13.90 3.28 -21.55
CA SER A 101 -15.31 3.04 -21.81
C SER A 101 -16.11 3.63 -20.65
N THR A 102 -17.09 4.47 -20.96
CA THR A 102 -17.92 5.23 -20.00
C THR A 102 -18.73 4.35 -19.04
N SER A 103 -18.69 3.03 -19.23
CA SER A 103 -19.34 2.00 -18.42
C SER A 103 -18.37 1.11 -17.64
N ALA A 104 -17.04 1.28 -17.79
CA ALA A 104 -16.05 0.46 -17.08
C ALA A 104 -15.38 1.24 -15.95
N GLU A 105 -15.82 0.99 -14.72
CA GLU A 105 -15.10 1.39 -13.49
C GLU A 105 -13.70 0.73 -13.38
N GLY A 106 -13.38 -0.23 -14.25
CA GLY A 106 -12.22 -1.13 -14.16
C GLY A 106 -10.86 -0.55 -14.56
N GLY A 107 -10.77 0.66 -15.12
CA GLY A 107 -9.51 1.20 -15.65
C GLY A 107 -8.88 2.35 -14.85
N ARG A 108 -9.63 2.96 -13.91
CA ARG A 108 -9.21 4.18 -13.21
C ARG A 108 -8.30 3.94 -12.02
N GLY A 109 -8.20 2.70 -11.52
CA GLY A 109 -7.54 2.45 -10.24
C GLY A 109 -6.07 2.87 -10.18
N LEU A 110 -5.31 2.64 -11.26
CA LEU A 110 -3.92 3.12 -11.33
C LEU A 110 -3.82 4.63 -11.55
N LEU A 111 -4.80 5.25 -12.22
CA LEU A 111 -4.85 6.70 -12.38
C LEU A 111 -5.15 7.39 -11.03
N LEU A 112 -6.06 6.81 -10.24
CA LEU A 112 -6.35 7.27 -8.88
C LEU A 112 -5.14 7.08 -7.97
N LEU A 113 -4.48 5.92 -8.04
CA LEU A 113 -3.25 5.67 -7.30
C LEU A 113 -2.16 6.68 -7.65
N ALA A 114 -1.96 6.96 -8.96
CA ALA A 114 -0.99 7.94 -9.43
C ALA A 114 -1.33 9.39 -9.02
N ALA A 115 -2.60 9.67 -8.72
CA ALA A 115 -3.04 11.00 -8.29
C ALA A 115 -2.88 11.22 -6.78
N VAL A 116 -2.87 10.15 -5.96
CA VAL A 116 -2.83 10.27 -4.48
C VAL A 116 -1.53 9.79 -3.83
N ALA A 117 -0.72 9.01 -4.56
CA ALA A 117 0.57 8.55 -4.06
C ALA A 117 1.71 9.43 -4.60
N ASP A 118 2.69 9.72 -3.75
CA ASP A 118 3.90 10.43 -4.17
C ASP A 118 4.77 9.57 -5.09
N LYS A 119 4.79 8.26 -4.83
CA LYS A 119 5.46 7.26 -5.66
C LYS A 119 4.65 5.99 -5.70
N TRP A 120 4.71 5.30 -6.83
CA TRP A 120 4.17 3.96 -6.94
C TRP A 120 4.95 3.16 -7.98
N GLY A 121 4.84 1.85 -7.92
CA GLY A 121 5.54 0.97 -8.83
C GLY A 121 5.12 -0.48 -8.73
N VAL A 122 5.83 -1.32 -9.48
CA VAL A 122 5.59 -2.75 -9.54
C VAL A 122 6.93 -3.46 -9.53
N ASP A 123 7.16 -4.27 -8.50
CA ASP A 123 8.39 -5.05 -8.37
C ASP A 123 8.08 -6.54 -8.62
N PRO A 124 8.88 -7.24 -9.45
CA PRO A 124 8.73 -8.68 -9.60
C PRO A 124 9.11 -9.40 -8.29
N VAL A 125 8.37 -10.46 -7.93
CA VAL A 125 8.63 -11.24 -6.72
C VAL A 125 9.34 -12.54 -7.05
N SER A 126 10.42 -12.84 -6.32
CA SER A 126 11.17 -14.09 -6.44
C SER A 126 10.25 -15.29 -6.21
N GLY A 127 10.23 -16.23 -7.17
CA GLY A 127 9.31 -17.38 -7.15
C GLY A 127 8.02 -17.18 -7.96
N GLY A 128 7.82 -16.00 -8.56
CA GLY A 128 6.67 -15.68 -9.40
C GLY A 128 5.65 -14.78 -8.69
N GLY A 129 4.96 -13.98 -9.49
CA GLY A 129 4.04 -12.94 -9.01
C GLY A 129 4.66 -11.54 -9.07
N LYS A 130 3.97 -10.58 -8.47
CA LYS A 130 4.38 -9.18 -8.43
C LYS A 130 3.98 -8.53 -7.12
N ALA A 131 4.71 -7.48 -6.74
CA ALA A 131 4.36 -6.56 -5.68
C ALA A 131 3.98 -5.23 -6.33
N VAL A 132 2.70 -4.86 -6.27
CA VAL A 132 2.29 -3.49 -6.60
C VAL A 132 2.38 -2.67 -5.34
N TRP A 133 3.05 -1.53 -5.39
CA TRP A 133 3.33 -0.72 -4.22
C TRP A 133 3.11 0.76 -4.46
N PHE A 134 2.86 1.49 -3.39
CA PHE A 134 2.82 2.94 -3.38
C PHE A 134 3.35 3.52 -2.06
N GLU A 135 3.78 4.78 -2.11
CA GLU A 135 4.33 5.54 -0.99
C GLU A 135 3.59 6.86 -0.84
N CYS A 136 3.27 7.23 0.39
CA CYS A 136 2.68 8.52 0.78
C CYS A 136 3.58 9.20 1.81
N TRP A 137 3.89 10.49 1.63
CA TRP A 137 4.82 11.27 2.45
C TRP A 137 4.06 12.26 3.34
N CYS A 138 4.45 12.34 4.60
CA CYS A 138 4.04 13.38 5.53
C CYS A 138 4.66 14.71 5.07
N GLY A 139 3.84 15.62 4.54
CA GLY A 139 4.28 16.96 4.16
C GLY A 139 4.28 17.27 2.66
N SER A 140 3.72 16.41 1.81
CA SER A 140 3.47 16.76 0.41
C SER A 140 2.37 17.83 0.33
N THR A 141 2.80 19.08 0.13
CA THR A 141 1.93 20.22 -0.23
C THR A 141 2.10 20.53 -1.70
#